data_AF-A0A839ZEA7-F1
#
_entry.id   AF-A0A839ZEA7-F1
#
_cell.length_a   1.000
_cell.length_b   1.000
_cell.length_c   1.000
_cell.angle_alpha   90.00
_cell.angle_beta   90.00
_cell.angle_gamma   90.00
#
_symmetry.space_group_name_H-M   'P 1'
#
loop_
_entity.id
_entity.type
_entity.pdbx_description
1 polymer ?
#
loop_
_entity_poly.entity_id
_entity_poly.type
_entity_poly.pdbx_seq_one_letter_code
_entity_poly.pdbx_strand_id
1 'polypeptide(L)'
;MHEIIDVPQNVAPFARRLADSGVKTVIRYYTNSNSSTFPSKCLSAGELAALHAAGVSVAVVFQQRGGAGGSIGDLSAANGTRDGRRALELATALGQPHGSAVYFAVDHDYTAPADLGRIADYFRNAGAALGPNYQVGAYGSGTVTGHLKALGHIAHVWLAGATGWSGTRRALEAGEWSLFQNALDRQSPIGGFGYDGNIANPALGGFGQFGAAAPLDTPRGVGAAALFRVAARSGLNLRAGPGESFRSFASLPADTLVRGLGVDGDWIKVDLDGDGLADGHMFARFLAAVSGGLPASVPLPAGATIRRPIDVARAELAQNVAEIPGPQAHPRILMYHATTTGRFRSDETAWCSSFVNYCVEQAGMHGTDSAAARYWHDTGWGRDVTAAPMEGDIVVFSRTGGGAEPGSGHVGFYLDADASSLRILGGNQGNRISIGRYPKDGQLGSFHYKQLSIRRG
;
A
#
# COMPACT_ATOMS: atom_id res chain seq x y z
N MET A 1 -17.11 -11.44 4.38
CA MET A 1 -16.40 -11.99 3.19
C MET A 1 -15.21 -11.09 2.97
N HIS A 2 -14.01 -11.60 2.75
CA HIS A 2 -12.81 -10.77 2.62
C HIS A 2 -12.93 -9.79 1.42
N GLU A 3 -12.39 -8.58 1.54
CA GLU A 3 -12.43 -7.58 0.46
C GLU A 3 -11.67 -8.04 -0.80
N ILE A 4 -10.61 -8.84 -0.62
CA ILE A 4 -9.81 -9.42 -1.70
C ILE A 4 -9.78 -10.92 -1.49
N ILE A 5 -10.22 -11.67 -2.49
CA ILE A 5 -10.21 -13.14 -2.44
C ILE A 5 -9.47 -13.72 -3.63
N ASP A 6 -8.77 -14.85 -3.44
CA ASP A 6 -8.35 -15.70 -4.54
C ASP A 6 -9.15 -17.00 -4.55
N VAL A 7 -9.55 -17.43 -5.75
CA VAL A 7 -10.48 -18.56 -5.93
C VAL A 7 -10.13 -19.31 -7.21
N PRO A 8 -9.99 -20.66 -7.17
CA PRO A 8 -9.66 -21.46 -8.35
C PRO A 8 -10.89 -21.92 -9.15
N GLN A 9 -12.10 -21.55 -8.73
CA GLN A 9 -13.36 -21.90 -9.40
C GLN A 9 -13.95 -20.68 -10.10
N ASN A 10 -14.72 -20.90 -11.17
CA ASN A 10 -15.47 -19.84 -11.83
C ASN A 10 -16.58 -19.31 -10.90
N VAL A 11 -16.53 -18.00 -10.61
CA VAL A 11 -17.46 -17.31 -9.71
C VAL A 11 -18.43 -16.36 -10.42
N ALA A 12 -18.51 -16.41 -11.76
CA ALA A 12 -19.43 -15.57 -12.54
C ALA A 12 -20.89 -15.60 -12.06
N PRO A 13 -21.48 -16.77 -11.70
CA PRO A 13 -22.86 -16.83 -11.19
C PRO A 13 -23.07 -16.10 -9.86
N PHE A 14 -21.99 -15.73 -9.18
CA PHE A 14 -22.00 -15.13 -7.86
C PHE A 14 -21.49 -13.68 -7.85
N ALA A 15 -21.02 -13.16 -8.98
CA ALA A 15 -20.34 -11.86 -9.08
C ALA A 15 -21.08 -10.72 -8.35
N ARG A 16 -22.39 -10.56 -8.58
CA ARG A 16 -23.19 -9.53 -7.92
C ARG A 16 -23.29 -9.73 -6.41
N ARG A 17 -23.52 -10.98 -5.97
CA ARG A 17 -23.60 -11.29 -4.53
C ARG A 17 -22.26 -11.10 -3.83
N LEU A 18 -21.15 -11.36 -4.52
CA LEU A 18 -19.82 -11.09 -4.00
C LEU A 18 -19.61 -9.59 -3.79
N ALA A 19 -19.95 -8.77 -4.79
CA ALA A 19 -19.91 -7.32 -4.67
C ALA A 19 -20.77 -6.81 -3.51
N ASP A 20 -22.03 -7.25 -3.42
CA ASP A 20 -22.96 -6.87 -2.35
C ASP A 20 -22.48 -7.31 -0.95
N SER A 21 -21.61 -8.33 -0.88
CA SER A 21 -20.98 -8.82 0.36
C SER A 21 -19.69 -8.10 0.75
N GLY A 22 -19.27 -7.10 -0.04
CA GLY A 22 -18.08 -6.29 0.21
C GLY A 22 -16.81 -6.77 -0.52
N VAL A 23 -16.89 -7.79 -1.38
CA VAL A 23 -15.74 -8.21 -2.19
C VAL A 23 -15.44 -7.13 -3.23
N LYS A 24 -14.24 -6.56 -3.16
CA LYS A 24 -13.75 -5.53 -4.07
C LYS A 24 -12.90 -6.12 -5.19
N THR A 25 -12.11 -7.15 -4.90
CA THR A 25 -11.24 -7.80 -5.89
C THR A 25 -11.31 -9.32 -5.83
N VAL A 26 -11.36 -9.96 -7.00
CA VAL A 26 -11.21 -11.41 -7.14
C VAL A 26 -9.93 -11.70 -7.91
N ILE A 27 -8.99 -12.38 -7.28
CA ILE A 27 -7.76 -12.87 -7.90
C ILE A 27 -8.09 -14.20 -8.59
N ARG A 28 -7.83 -14.27 -9.91
CA ARG A 28 -8.11 -15.45 -10.74
C ARG A 28 -6.85 -15.95 -11.41
N TYR A 29 -6.90 -17.16 -11.96
CA TYR A 29 -5.71 -17.82 -12.46
C TYR A 29 -5.58 -17.72 -13.98
N TYR A 30 -4.34 -17.59 -14.42
CA TYR A 30 -3.89 -18.05 -15.73
C TYR A 30 -3.22 -19.41 -15.57
N THR A 31 -3.48 -20.30 -16.52
CA THR A 31 -2.92 -21.65 -16.53
C THR A 31 -2.65 -22.11 -17.96
N ASN A 32 -1.81 -23.14 -18.10
CA ASN A 32 -1.64 -23.82 -19.39
C ASN A 32 -2.88 -24.67 -19.72
N SER A 33 -3.42 -25.35 -18.72
CA SER A 33 -4.67 -26.12 -18.84
C SER A 33 -5.39 -26.24 -17.49
N ASN A 34 -6.72 -26.38 -17.56
CA ASN A 34 -7.54 -26.77 -16.41
C ASN A 34 -7.33 -28.25 -16.10
N SER A 35 -7.45 -28.62 -14.83
CA SER A 35 -7.37 -30.01 -14.38
C SER A 35 -8.76 -30.56 -14.03
N SER A 36 -8.87 -31.87 -13.80
CA SER A 36 -10.11 -32.46 -13.26
C SER A 36 -10.45 -31.91 -11.87
N THR A 37 -9.44 -31.62 -11.05
CA THR A 37 -9.62 -31.00 -9.73
C THR A 37 -10.10 -29.56 -9.82
N PHE A 38 -9.59 -28.80 -10.79
CA PHE A 38 -9.96 -27.39 -11.00
C PHE A 38 -10.39 -27.18 -12.47
N PRO A 39 -11.61 -27.59 -12.84
CA PRO A 39 -12.08 -27.60 -14.22
C PRO A 39 -12.31 -26.19 -14.80
N SER A 40 -12.33 -25.18 -13.93
CA SER A 40 -12.54 -23.77 -14.27
C SER A 40 -11.48 -22.84 -13.66
N LYS A 41 -10.26 -23.36 -13.46
CA LYS A 41 -9.15 -22.58 -12.87
C LYS A 41 -8.83 -21.34 -13.68
N CYS A 42 -8.63 -21.52 -14.98
CA CYS A 42 -8.30 -20.44 -15.90
C CYS A 42 -9.47 -19.46 -16.06
N LEU A 43 -9.22 -18.18 -15.86
CA LEU A 43 -10.19 -17.10 -16.03
C LEU A 43 -10.77 -17.10 -17.44
N SER A 44 -12.11 -17.00 -17.54
CA SER A 44 -12.81 -16.91 -18.82
C SER A 44 -13.29 -15.49 -19.12
N ALA A 45 -13.48 -15.16 -20.40
CA ALA A 45 -14.00 -13.84 -20.80
C ALA A 45 -15.40 -13.55 -20.23
N GLY A 46 -16.27 -14.56 -20.20
CA GLY A 46 -17.61 -14.43 -19.61
C GLY A 46 -17.58 -14.20 -18.10
N GLU A 47 -16.65 -14.84 -17.39
CA GLU A 47 -16.44 -14.60 -15.96
C GLU A 47 -15.88 -13.20 -15.69
N LEU A 48 -14.87 -12.79 -16.44
CA LEU A 48 -14.29 -11.45 -16.33
C LEU A 48 -15.36 -10.37 -16.55
N ALA A 49 -16.18 -10.52 -17.59
CA ALA A 49 -17.27 -9.59 -17.88
C ALA A 49 -18.30 -9.53 -16.75
N ALA A 50 -18.65 -10.67 -16.14
CA ALA A 50 -19.59 -10.72 -15.03
C ALA A 50 -19.05 -10.03 -13.76
N LEU A 51 -17.78 -10.24 -13.42
CA LEU A 51 -17.12 -9.59 -12.28
C LEU A 51 -17.05 -8.07 -12.47
N HIS A 52 -16.60 -7.64 -13.65
CA HIS A 52 -16.55 -6.23 -14.02
C HIS A 52 -17.92 -5.55 -14.02
N ALA A 53 -18.95 -6.21 -14.56
CA ALA A 53 -20.33 -5.69 -14.53
C ALA A 53 -20.89 -5.55 -13.11
N ALA A 54 -20.38 -6.35 -12.15
CA ALA A 54 -20.71 -6.22 -10.74
C ALA A 54 -19.89 -5.15 -10.01
N GLY A 55 -18.94 -4.47 -10.67
CA GLY A 55 -18.04 -3.48 -10.06
C GLY A 55 -16.87 -4.10 -9.30
N VAL A 56 -16.60 -5.39 -9.50
CA VAL A 56 -15.50 -6.12 -8.84
C VAL A 56 -14.27 -6.08 -9.75
N SER A 57 -13.13 -5.61 -9.22
CA SER A 57 -11.85 -5.68 -9.96
C SER A 57 -11.26 -7.09 -9.95
N VAL A 58 -10.37 -7.35 -10.89
CA VAL A 58 -9.66 -8.63 -11.04
C VAL A 58 -8.16 -8.41 -10.94
N ALA A 59 -7.45 -9.34 -10.31
CA ALA A 59 -6.01 -9.51 -10.47
C ALA A 59 -5.72 -10.93 -10.94
N VAL A 60 -4.55 -11.17 -11.54
CA VAL A 60 -4.26 -12.49 -12.13
C VAL A 60 -2.92 -13.06 -11.65
N VAL A 61 -2.93 -14.37 -11.39
CA VAL A 61 -1.73 -15.16 -11.10
C VAL A 61 -1.62 -16.35 -12.04
N PHE A 62 -0.46 -16.52 -12.64
CA PHE A 62 -0.12 -17.71 -13.40
C PHE A 62 0.33 -18.82 -12.45
N GLN A 63 -0.40 -19.94 -12.45
CA GLN A 63 -0.01 -21.13 -11.70
C GLN A 63 -0.54 -22.40 -12.38
N GLN A 64 0.39 -23.16 -12.96
CA GLN A 64 0.13 -24.56 -13.29
C GLN A 64 0.39 -25.47 -12.07
N ARG A 65 1.68 -25.59 -11.68
CA ARG A 65 2.10 -26.26 -10.42
C ARG A 65 2.90 -25.34 -9.49
N GLY A 66 3.67 -24.41 -10.06
CA GLY A 66 4.41 -23.41 -9.28
C GLY A 66 5.50 -23.97 -8.36
N GLY A 67 6.00 -25.18 -8.60
CA GLY A 67 7.00 -25.81 -7.73
C GLY A 67 6.43 -26.40 -6.43
N ALA A 68 5.09 -26.52 -6.32
CA ALA A 68 4.44 -27.11 -5.17
C ALA A 68 5.06 -28.45 -4.75
N GLY A 69 5.14 -28.68 -3.43
CA GLY A 69 5.75 -29.87 -2.86
C GLY A 69 7.25 -30.01 -3.09
N GLY A 70 7.97 -28.90 -3.33
CA GLY A 70 9.42 -28.91 -3.55
C GLY A 70 9.83 -29.27 -4.99
N SER A 71 8.89 -29.24 -5.94
CA SER A 71 9.11 -29.64 -7.33
C SER A 71 9.83 -28.58 -8.17
N ILE A 72 11.10 -28.30 -7.87
CA ILE A 72 11.89 -27.20 -8.46
C ILE A 72 12.01 -27.28 -10.00
N GLY A 73 11.80 -28.47 -10.58
CA GLY A 73 11.73 -28.68 -12.03
C GLY A 73 10.67 -27.83 -12.73
N ASP A 74 9.60 -27.44 -12.03
CA ASP A 74 8.55 -26.56 -12.55
C ASP A 74 9.04 -25.15 -12.85
N LEU A 75 10.00 -24.67 -12.07
CA LEU A 75 10.50 -23.30 -12.11
C LEU A 75 11.81 -23.24 -12.91
N SER A 76 11.77 -23.73 -14.16
CA SER A 76 12.90 -23.70 -15.08
C SER A 76 12.80 -22.55 -16.09
N ALA A 77 13.92 -22.11 -16.67
CA ALA A 77 13.93 -21.10 -17.74
C ALA A 77 12.97 -21.42 -18.90
N ALA A 78 12.95 -22.67 -19.35
CA ALA A 78 12.07 -23.12 -20.44
C ALA A 78 10.58 -23.04 -20.06
N ASN A 79 10.23 -23.42 -18.82
CA ASN A 79 8.87 -23.26 -18.32
C ASN A 79 8.52 -21.78 -18.15
N GLY A 80 9.47 -20.93 -17.72
CA GLY A 80 9.28 -19.48 -17.64
C GLY A 80 8.89 -18.88 -18.99
N THR A 81 9.63 -19.21 -20.05
CA THR A 81 9.29 -18.78 -21.42
C THR A 81 7.90 -19.26 -21.86
N ARG A 82 7.56 -20.53 -21.60
CA ARG A 82 6.25 -21.08 -21.95
C ARG A 82 5.13 -20.36 -21.20
N ASP A 83 5.27 -20.24 -19.89
CA ASP A 83 4.27 -19.69 -19.00
C ASP A 83 4.08 -18.19 -19.25
N GLY A 84 5.16 -17.44 -19.51
CA GLY A 84 5.10 -16.03 -19.90
C GLY A 84 4.39 -15.80 -21.24
N ARG A 85 4.65 -16.64 -22.25
CA ARG A 85 3.91 -16.59 -23.53
C ARG A 85 2.43 -16.88 -23.33
N ARG A 86 2.12 -17.91 -22.54
CA ARG A 86 0.73 -18.26 -22.26
C ARG A 86 0.00 -17.17 -21.50
N ALA A 87 0.67 -16.52 -20.54
CA ALA A 87 0.13 -15.37 -19.83
C ALA A 87 -0.15 -14.21 -20.78
N LEU A 88 0.75 -13.91 -21.72
CA LEU A 88 0.55 -12.85 -22.72
C LEU A 88 -0.64 -13.15 -23.63
N GLU A 89 -0.77 -14.39 -24.11
CA GLU A 89 -1.91 -14.83 -24.92
C GLU A 89 -3.24 -14.61 -24.19
N LEU A 90 -3.32 -15.04 -22.92
CA LEU A 90 -4.53 -14.90 -22.09
C LEU A 90 -4.83 -13.43 -21.78
N ALA A 91 -3.83 -12.66 -21.38
CA ALA A 91 -3.96 -11.22 -21.11
C ALA A 91 -4.48 -10.48 -22.35
N THR A 92 -3.93 -10.78 -23.52
CA THR A 92 -4.37 -10.19 -24.79
C THR A 92 -5.80 -10.60 -25.14
N ALA A 93 -6.12 -11.89 -25.04
CA ALA A 93 -7.46 -12.41 -25.38
C ALA A 93 -8.55 -11.88 -24.45
N LEU A 94 -8.22 -11.58 -23.19
CA LEU A 94 -9.14 -11.06 -22.19
C LEU A 94 -9.19 -9.53 -22.15
N GLY A 95 -8.40 -8.84 -22.98
CA GLY A 95 -8.31 -7.38 -22.98
C GLY A 95 -7.78 -6.82 -21.67
N GLN A 96 -6.87 -7.55 -21.00
CA GLN A 96 -6.25 -7.09 -19.76
C GLN A 96 -5.52 -5.75 -20.02
N PRO A 97 -5.77 -4.69 -19.24
CA PRO A 97 -5.17 -3.38 -19.51
C PRO A 97 -3.65 -3.38 -19.37
N HIS A 98 -2.97 -2.64 -20.25
CA HIS A 98 -1.55 -2.37 -20.09
C HIS A 98 -1.26 -1.65 -18.76
N GLY A 99 -0.12 -1.94 -18.15
CA GLY A 99 0.28 -1.45 -16.84
C GLY A 99 -0.28 -2.25 -15.66
N SER A 100 -1.26 -3.14 -15.87
CA SER A 100 -1.69 -4.11 -14.86
C SER A 100 -0.65 -5.23 -14.66
N ALA A 101 -0.81 -6.03 -13.61
CA ALA A 101 0.17 -7.07 -13.26
C ALA A 101 -0.27 -8.48 -13.66
N VAL A 102 0.73 -9.33 -13.93
CA VAL A 102 0.60 -10.79 -13.92
C VAL A 102 1.57 -11.35 -12.89
N TYR A 103 1.02 -12.00 -11.86
CA TYR A 103 1.83 -12.69 -10.86
C TYR A 103 2.23 -14.07 -11.38
N PHE A 104 3.38 -14.59 -10.98
CA PHE A 104 3.76 -16.00 -11.18
C PHE A 104 3.98 -16.66 -9.83
N ALA A 105 3.42 -17.86 -9.63
CA ALA A 105 3.46 -18.54 -8.34
C ALA A 105 4.73 -19.38 -8.13
N VAL A 106 5.35 -19.19 -6.97
CA VAL A 106 6.35 -20.08 -6.36
C VAL A 106 5.76 -20.62 -5.06
N ASP A 107 5.18 -21.81 -5.14
CA ASP A 107 4.31 -22.40 -4.12
C ASP A 107 5.07 -23.37 -3.21
N HIS A 108 6.26 -22.96 -2.77
CA HIS A 108 7.10 -23.71 -1.83
C HIS A 108 8.18 -22.81 -1.23
N ASP A 109 8.66 -23.14 -0.03
CA ASP A 109 9.71 -22.38 0.66
C ASP A 109 11.12 -22.75 0.20
N TYR A 110 11.51 -22.28 -0.98
CA TYR A 110 12.87 -22.47 -1.51
C TYR A 110 13.86 -21.49 -0.85
N THR A 111 14.92 -22.05 -0.29
CA THR A 111 15.99 -21.28 0.39
C THR A 111 17.38 -21.55 -0.16
N ALA A 112 17.59 -22.68 -0.85
CA ALA A 112 18.88 -23.04 -1.38
C ALA A 112 19.30 -22.06 -2.51
N PRO A 113 20.55 -21.56 -2.52
CA PRO A 113 21.01 -20.62 -3.55
C PRO A 113 20.85 -21.13 -4.98
N ALA A 114 21.03 -22.44 -5.21
CA ALA A 114 20.83 -23.05 -6.51
C ALA A 114 19.35 -22.99 -6.98
N ASP A 115 18.42 -23.22 -6.05
CA ASP A 115 16.98 -23.14 -6.34
C ASP A 115 16.58 -21.69 -6.61
N LEU A 116 17.06 -20.74 -5.78
CA LEU A 116 16.83 -19.31 -5.98
C LEU A 116 17.35 -18.83 -7.34
N GLY A 117 18.54 -19.28 -7.76
CA GLY A 117 19.09 -18.99 -9.09
C GLY A 117 18.22 -19.54 -10.22
N ARG A 118 17.71 -20.77 -10.09
CA ARG A 118 16.80 -21.38 -11.08
C ARG A 118 15.47 -20.63 -11.16
N ILE A 119 14.93 -20.22 -10.02
CA ILE A 119 13.71 -19.42 -9.93
C ILE A 119 13.93 -18.04 -10.57
N ALA A 120 15.07 -17.39 -10.32
CA ALA A 120 15.43 -16.15 -11.00
C ALA A 120 15.47 -16.30 -12.53
N ASP A 121 16.04 -17.40 -13.04
CA ASP A 121 16.03 -17.71 -14.46
C ASP A 121 14.60 -17.94 -15.00
N TYR A 122 13.72 -18.61 -14.25
CA TYR A 122 12.30 -18.73 -14.61
C TYR A 122 11.65 -17.35 -14.77
N PHE A 123 11.80 -16.47 -13.78
CA PHE A 123 11.17 -15.13 -13.78
C PHE A 123 11.73 -14.21 -14.86
N ARG A 124 13.05 -14.25 -15.11
CA ARG A 124 13.67 -13.49 -16.20
C ARG A 124 13.05 -13.86 -17.55
N ASN A 125 12.89 -15.16 -17.80
CA ASN A 125 12.31 -15.65 -19.05
C ASN A 125 10.81 -15.43 -19.15
N ALA A 126 10.07 -15.60 -18.04
CA ALA A 126 8.64 -15.32 -17.98
C ALA A 126 8.35 -13.84 -18.26
N GLY A 127 9.07 -12.92 -17.62
CA GLY A 127 8.95 -11.48 -17.86
C GLY A 127 9.30 -11.08 -19.29
N ALA A 128 10.40 -11.62 -19.84
CA ALA A 128 10.78 -11.37 -21.23
C ALA A 128 9.71 -11.86 -22.23
N ALA A 129 9.09 -13.02 -21.96
CA ALA A 129 8.04 -13.57 -22.79
C ALA A 129 6.68 -12.86 -22.63
N LEU A 130 6.38 -12.35 -21.43
CA LEU A 130 5.17 -11.57 -21.15
C LEU A 130 5.22 -10.19 -21.83
N GLY A 131 6.42 -9.62 -21.98
CA GLY A 131 6.64 -8.34 -22.63
C GLY A 131 6.42 -7.13 -21.71
N PRO A 132 6.70 -5.90 -22.19
CA PRO A 132 6.78 -4.71 -21.36
C PRO A 132 5.44 -4.10 -20.97
N ASN A 133 4.33 -4.58 -21.57
CA ASN A 133 3.01 -4.00 -21.37
C ASN A 133 2.39 -4.39 -20.01
N TYR A 134 2.94 -5.37 -19.32
CA TYR A 134 2.43 -5.86 -18.04
C TYR A 134 3.54 -5.88 -16.99
N GLN A 135 3.16 -5.60 -15.74
CA GLN A 135 4.07 -5.68 -14.61
C GLN A 135 4.19 -7.14 -14.14
N VAL A 136 5.41 -7.60 -13.85
CA VAL A 136 5.62 -8.95 -13.32
C VAL A 136 5.48 -8.94 -11.80
N GLY A 137 4.65 -9.83 -11.26
CA GLY A 137 4.54 -10.09 -9.82
C GLY A 137 5.02 -11.49 -9.45
N ALA A 138 5.38 -11.72 -8.19
CA ALA A 138 5.63 -13.06 -7.66
C ALA A 138 4.72 -13.37 -6.47
N TYR A 139 4.14 -14.57 -6.44
CA TYR A 139 3.58 -15.17 -5.23
C TYR A 139 4.62 -16.12 -4.61
N GLY A 140 4.87 -16.04 -3.30
CA GLY A 140 5.79 -16.96 -2.61
C GLY A 140 6.28 -16.49 -1.24
N SER A 141 7.37 -17.09 -0.76
CA SER A 141 8.02 -16.72 0.50
C SER A 141 8.80 -15.40 0.39
N GLY A 142 9.00 -14.72 1.52
CA GLY A 142 9.76 -13.46 1.54
C GLY A 142 11.21 -13.60 1.05
N THR A 143 11.85 -14.75 1.24
CA THR A 143 13.19 -15.02 0.68
C THR A 143 13.17 -15.04 -0.85
N VAL A 144 12.24 -15.81 -1.45
CA VAL A 144 12.11 -15.91 -2.90
C VAL A 144 11.74 -14.56 -3.50
N THR A 145 10.70 -13.91 -2.97
CA THR A 145 10.23 -12.64 -3.52
C THR A 145 11.24 -11.52 -3.30
N GLY A 146 11.93 -11.49 -2.16
CA GLY A 146 13.02 -10.55 -1.88
C GLY A 146 14.19 -10.72 -2.84
N HIS A 147 14.59 -11.97 -3.13
CA HIS A 147 15.66 -12.27 -4.09
C HIS A 147 15.29 -11.80 -5.50
N LEU A 148 14.09 -12.14 -5.98
CA LEU A 148 13.58 -11.71 -7.28
C LEU A 148 13.46 -10.18 -7.39
N LYS A 149 13.06 -9.53 -6.28
CA LYS A 149 12.95 -8.07 -6.22
C LYS A 149 14.30 -7.39 -6.32
N ALA A 150 15.31 -7.89 -5.61
CA ALA A 150 16.68 -7.37 -5.65
C ALA A 150 17.32 -7.48 -7.04
N LEU A 151 16.96 -8.51 -7.82
CA LEU A 151 17.38 -8.68 -9.21
C LEU A 151 16.59 -7.82 -10.21
N GLY A 152 15.56 -7.09 -9.76
CA GLY A 152 14.70 -6.29 -10.63
C GLY A 152 13.77 -7.11 -11.52
N HIS A 153 13.56 -8.39 -11.23
CA HIS A 153 12.70 -9.26 -12.06
C HIS A 153 11.20 -9.09 -11.78
N ILE A 154 10.83 -8.46 -10.66
CA ILE A 154 9.43 -8.25 -10.27
C ILE A 154 9.13 -6.83 -9.78
N ALA A 155 7.94 -6.34 -10.09
CA ALA A 155 7.38 -5.07 -9.60
C ALA A 155 6.59 -5.28 -8.30
N HIS A 156 5.84 -6.39 -8.23
CA HIS A 156 4.89 -6.72 -7.16
C HIS A 156 5.24 -8.00 -6.41
N VAL A 157 4.88 -8.02 -5.13
CA VAL A 157 5.12 -9.15 -4.22
C VAL A 157 3.79 -9.55 -3.59
N TRP A 158 3.41 -10.82 -3.72
CA TRP A 158 2.30 -11.43 -3.02
C TRP A 158 2.85 -12.47 -2.06
N LEU A 159 2.82 -12.16 -0.76
CA LEU A 159 3.33 -13.08 0.25
C LEU A 159 2.29 -14.18 0.52
N ALA A 160 2.76 -15.43 0.49
CA ALA A 160 1.97 -16.60 0.85
C ALA A 160 1.55 -16.56 2.33
N GLY A 161 0.40 -17.17 2.66
CA GLY A 161 -0.12 -17.19 4.03
C GLY A 161 0.67 -18.04 5.02
N ALA A 162 1.66 -18.79 4.53
CA ALA A 162 2.64 -19.49 5.35
C ALA A 162 3.65 -18.50 5.96
N THR A 163 3.27 -17.81 7.04
CA THR A 163 4.13 -16.84 7.76
C THR A 163 5.40 -17.46 8.36
N GLY A 164 5.42 -18.79 8.51
CA GLY A 164 6.61 -19.56 8.88
C GLY A 164 7.64 -19.72 7.76
N TRP A 165 7.27 -19.47 6.49
CA TRP A 165 8.20 -19.54 5.38
C TRP A 165 9.28 -18.47 5.48
N SER A 166 10.46 -18.82 4.95
CA SER A 166 11.67 -18.03 5.06
C SER A 166 11.46 -16.59 4.53
N GLY A 167 11.95 -15.62 5.29
CA GLY A 167 11.90 -14.21 4.92
C GLY A 167 10.51 -13.56 4.97
N THR A 168 9.42 -14.30 5.08
CA THR A 168 8.04 -13.75 5.02
C THR A 168 7.76 -12.74 6.12
N ARG A 169 8.12 -13.06 7.37
CA ARG A 169 7.97 -12.13 8.52
C ARG A 169 8.74 -10.83 8.32
N ARG A 170 10.01 -10.93 7.89
CA ARG A 170 10.84 -9.74 7.58
C ARG A 170 10.19 -8.90 6.48
N ALA A 171 9.74 -9.53 5.39
CA ALA A 171 9.13 -8.82 4.27
C ALA A 171 7.85 -8.09 4.69
N LEU A 172 7.03 -8.72 5.54
CA LEU A 172 5.84 -8.10 6.14
C LEU A 172 6.23 -6.85 6.95
N GLU A 173 7.16 -7.00 7.90
CA GLU A 173 7.65 -5.93 8.79
C GLU A 173 8.31 -4.76 8.03
N ALA A 174 9.02 -5.07 6.95
CA ALA A 174 9.66 -4.07 6.10
C ALA A 174 8.68 -3.40 5.12
N GLY A 175 7.42 -3.83 5.07
CA GLY A 175 6.44 -3.33 4.09
C GLY A 175 6.78 -3.71 2.64
N GLU A 176 7.65 -4.71 2.41
CA GLU A 176 8.17 -5.13 1.10
C GLU A 176 7.19 -6.04 0.34
N TRP A 177 5.89 -5.78 0.44
CA TRP A 177 4.83 -6.61 -0.14
C TRP A 177 3.71 -5.77 -0.75
N SER A 178 2.99 -6.32 -1.73
CA SER A 178 1.82 -5.71 -2.35
C SER A 178 0.52 -6.37 -1.91
N LEU A 179 0.54 -7.70 -1.82
CA LEU A 179 -0.54 -8.52 -1.28
C LEU A 179 0.03 -9.47 -0.22
N PHE A 180 -0.80 -9.82 0.76
CA PHE A 180 -0.52 -10.89 1.70
C PHE A 180 -1.77 -11.75 1.84
N GLN A 181 -1.61 -13.05 1.63
CA GLN A 181 -2.69 -14.03 1.83
C GLN A 181 -2.82 -14.28 3.33
N ASN A 182 -3.84 -13.72 3.97
CA ASN A 182 -3.97 -13.71 5.43
C ASN A 182 -4.98 -14.72 5.97
N ALA A 183 -5.77 -15.34 5.11
CA ALA A 183 -6.81 -16.28 5.50
C ALA A 183 -6.89 -17.44 4.52
N LEU A 184 -6.62 -18.65 5.00
CA LEU A 184 -6.51 -19.84 4.17
C LEU A 184 -7.72 -20.76 4.33
N ASP A 185 -8.02 -21.52 3.28
CA ASP A 185 -8.99 -22.62 3.25
C ASP A 185 -10.39 -22.22 3.74
N ARG A 186 -10.86 -21.04 3.31
CA ARG A 186 -12.18 -20.53 3.70
C ARG A 186 -13.27 -21.11 2.80
N GLN A 187 -14.44 -21.35 3.38
CA GLN A 187 -15.64 -21.69 2.63
C GLN A 187 -16.50 -20.44 2.42
N SER A 188 -16.85 -20.13 1.18
CA SER A 188 -17.74 -19.03 0.86
C SER A 188 -19.19 -19.38 1.25
N PRO A 189 -19.88 -18.54 2.05
CA PRO A 189 -21.33 -18.69 2.28
C PRO A 189 -22.13 -18.41 0.99
N ILE A 190 -21.50 -17.80 -0.01
CA ILE A 190 -22.07 -17.54 -1.33
C ILE A 190 -21.59 -18.63 -2.28
N GLY A 191 -22.46 -19.56 -2.67
CA GLY A 191 -22.12 -20.58 -3.65
C GLY A 191 -21.25 -21.73 -3.13
N GLY A 192 -20.83 -21.71 -1.86
CA GLY A 192 -20.16 -22.85 -1.20
C GLY A 192 -18.76 -23.16 -1.72
N PHE A 193 -18.15 -22.29 -2.52
CA PHE A 193 -16.80 -22.51 -3.07
C PHE A 193 -15.71 -22.23 -2.03
N GLY A 194 -14.58 -22.92 -2.16
CA GLY A 194 -13.37 -22.63 -1.39
C GLY A 194 -12.67 -21.37 -1.90
N TYR A 195 -12.16 -20.53 -1.00
CA TYR A 195 -11.41 -19.32 -1.33
C TYR A 195 -10.37 -19.01 -0.24
N ASP A 196 -9.37 -18.22 -0.61
CA ASP A 196 -8.41 -17.64 0.32
C ASP A 196 -8.59 -16.12 0.37
N GLY A 197 -8.47 -15.55 1.57
CA GLY A 197 -8.55 -14.13 1.83
C GLY A 197 -7.18 -13.46 1.74
N ASN A 198 -7.18 -12.25 1.20
CA ASN A 198 -5.98 -11.46 0.98
C ASN A 198 -6.17 -10.03 1.50
N ILE A 199 -5.07 -9.43 1.91
CA ILE A 199 -5.01 -7.99 2.19
C ILE A 199 -4.04 -7.31 1.23
N ALA A 200 -4.38 -6.09 0.82
CA ALA A 200 -3.49 -5.22 0.08
C ALA A 200 -2.64 -4.41 1.06
N ASN A 201 -1.39 -4.14 0.67
CA ASN A 201 -0.54 -3.23 1.41
C ASN A 201 -1.13 -1.81 1.32
N PRO A 202 -1.61 -1.22 2.44
CA PRO A 202 -2.25 0.09 2.43
C PRO A 202 -1.29 1.24 2.08
N ALA A 203 0.02 1.01 2.15
CA ALA A 203 1.03 1.98 1.73
C ALA A 203 1.26 1.99 0.21
N LEU A 204 0.60 1.13 -0.57
CA LEU A 204 0.72 1.11 -2.03
C LEU A 204 -0.59 1.50 -2.69
N GLY A 205 -0.52 2.35 -3.74
CA GLY A 205 -1.67 2.77 -4.54
C GLY A 205 -2.25 1.69 -5.47
N GLY A 206 -2.08 0.41 -5.15
CA GLY A 206 -2.53 -0.75 -5.92
C GLY A 206 -1.51 -1.88 -6.02
N PHE A 207 -1.99 -3.04 -6.42
CA PHE A 207 -1.24 -4.29 -6.56
C PHE A 207 -1.39 -4.89 -7.97
N GLY A 208 -1.68 -4.06 -8.96
CA GLY A 208 -1.81 -4.47 -10.35
C GLY A 208 -3.17 -5.06 -10.73
N GLN A 209 -4.19 -4.88 -9.87
CA GLN A 209 -5.58 -5.18 -10.19
C GLN A 209 -6.15 -4.24 -11.26
N PHE A 210 -7.13 -4.72 -12.02
CA PHE A 210 -7.80 -4.00 -13.09
C PHE A 210 -9.32 -4.16 -13.02
N GLY A 211 -10.07 -3.19 -13.52
CA GLY A 211 -11.54 -3.19 -13.53
C GLY A 211 -12.11 -2.59 -14.82
N ALA A 212 -13.43 -2.47 -14.93
CA ALA A 212 -14.11 -1.89 -16.10
C ALA A 212 -13.98 -0.37 -16.24
N ALA A 213 -13.65 0.34 -15.16
CA ALA A 213 -13.33 1.76 -15.20
C ALA A 213 -11.82 1.95 -15.12
N ALA A 214 -11.30 2.96 -15.85
CA ALA A 214 -9.94 3.46 -15.73
C ALA A 214 -9.56 3.66 -14.25
N PRO A 215 -8.25 3.64 -13.90
CA PRO A 215 -7.80 3.65 -12.52
C PRO A 215 -8.53 4.75 -11.75
N LEU A 216 -9.04 4.42 -10.56
CA LEU A 216 -9.35 5.47 -9.59
C LEU A 216 -8.03 6.20 -9.33
N ASP A 217 -7.85 7.31 -10.05
CA ASP A 217 -6.79 8.27 -9.82
C ASP A 217 -6.93 8.78 -8.38
N THR A 218 -5.78 8.73 -7.72
CA THR A 218 -5.48 9.06 -6.31
C THR A 218 -6.06 8.13 -5.24
N PRO A 219 -5.23 7.58 -4.34
CA PRO A 219 -5.71 6.76 -3.24
C PRO A 219 -6.32 7.65 -2.15
N ARG A 220 -7.52 8.17 -2.41
CA ARG A 220 -8.37 8.77 -1.37
C ARG A 220 -8.62 7.71 -0.30
N GLY A 221 -8.01 7.88 0.88
CA GLY A 221 -8.07 6.91 1.97
C GLY A 221 -6.75 6.20 2.28
N VAL A 222 -5.61 6.68 1.79
CA VAL A 222 -4.30 6.30 2.35
C VAL A 222 -4.31 6.54 3.86
N GLY A 223 -3.95 5.51 4.62
CA GLY A 223 -4.00 5.54 6.08
C GLY A 223 -5.37 5.26 6.69
N ALA A 224 -6.41 4.93 5.91
CA ALA A 224 -7.70 4.47 6.47
C ALA A 224 -7.61 3.07 7.12
N ALA A 225 -6.51 2.34 6.87
CA ALA A 225 -6.21 1.10 7.55
C ALA A 225 -4.70 0.93 7.72
N ALA A 226 -4.30 0.24 8.78
CA ALA A 226 -2.92 -0.15 9.02
C ALA A 226 -2.86 -1.65 9.33
N LEU A 227 -1.78 -2.31 8.95
CA LEU A 227 -1.51 -3.66 9.43
C LEU A 227 -0.67 -3.57 10.69
N PHE A 228 -1.15 -4.18 11.77
CA PHE A 228 -0.45 -4.30 13.03
C PHE A 228 -0.09 -5.75 13.31
N ARG A 229 0.92 -5.93 14.16
CA ARG A 229 1.29 -7.20 14.76
C ARG A 229 1.11 -7.14 16.26
N VAL A 230 0.57 -8.21 16.85
CA VAL A 230 0.52 -8.37 18.29
C VAL A 230 1.94 -8.49 18.86
N ALA A 231 2.39 -7.46 19.58
CA ALA A 231 3.70 -7.36 20.21
C ALA A 231 3.66 -7.65 21.73
N ALA A 232 2.65 -8.39 22.18
CA ALA A 232 2.54 -8.88 23.55
C ALA A 232 3.01 -10.33 23.64
N ARG A 233 4.02 -10.60 24.48
CA ARG A 233 4.61 -11.94 24.66
C ARG A 233 3.58 -13.02 25.00
N SER A 234 2.55 -12.67 25.76
CA SER A 234 1.48 -13.58 26.20
C SER A 234 0.21 -13.48 25.37
N GLY A 235 0.28 -12.82 24.21
CA GLY A 235 -0.88 -12.47 23.40
C GLY A 235 -1.60 -11.20 23.89
N LEU A 236 -2.56 -10.72 23.08
CA LEU A 236 -3.30 -9.49 23.33
C LEU A 236 -4.81 -9.73 23.17
N ASN A 237 -5.58 -9.22 24.14
CA ASN A 237 -7.04 -9.38 24.15
C ASN A 237 -7.72 -8.54 23.06
N LEU A 238 -8.65 -9.17 22.35
CA LEU A 238 -9.66 -8.51 21.51
C LEU A 238 -10.91 -8.25 22.35
N ARG A 239 -11.32 -6.99 22.46
CA ARG A 239 -12.43 -6.56 23.32
C ARG A 239 -13.59 -5.95 22.53
N ALA A 240 -14.78 -6.00 23.11
CA ALA A 240 -16.00 -5.39 22.55
C ALA A 240 -15.98 -3.85 22.49
N GLY A 241 -15.05 -3.20 23.18
CA GLY A 241 -14.94 -1.75 23.22
C GLY A 241 -13.60 -1.27 23.79
N PRO A 242 -13.34 0.05 23.71
CA PRO A 242 -12.06 0.64 24.06
C PRO A 242 -11.93 0.81 25.58
N GLY A 243 -11.61 -0.28 26.29
CA GLY A 243 -11.38 -0.26 27.73
C GLY A 243 -11.28 -1.64 28.36
N GLU A 244 -10.67 -1.71 29.54
CA GLU A 244 -10.45 -2.98 30.24
C GLU A 244 -11.73 -3.61 30.80
N SER A 245 -12.77 -2.81 31.02
CA SER A 245 -14.09 -3.25 31.49
C SER A 245 -14.93 -3.91 30.39
N PHE A 246 -14.60 -3.72 29.12
CA PHE A 246 -15.32 -4.37 28.02
C PHE A 246 -14.96 -5.85 27.95
N ARG A 247 -15.97 -6.68 27.65
CA ARG A 247 -15.82 -8.13 27.46
C ARG A 247 -14.68 -8.44 26.48
N SER A 248 -13.81 -9.37 26.87
CA SER A 248 -12.82 -9.99 25.97
C SER A 248 -13.48 -11.13 25.20
N PHE A 249 -13.31 -11.17 23.88
CA PHE A 249 -13.78 -12.25 23.02
C PHE A 249 -12.73 -13.35 22.85
N ALA A 250 -11.47 -12.95 22.72
CA ALA A 250 -10.34 -13.82 22.47
C ALA A 250 -9.03 -13.14 22.91
N SER A 251 -7.97 -13.94 23.09
CA SER A 251 -6.60 -13.44 23.17
C SER A 251 -5.85 -13.91 21.92
N LEU A 252 -5.37 -12.96 21.12
CA LEU A 252 -4.61 -13.25 19.91
C LEU A 252 -3.14 -13.49 20.27
N PRO A 253 -2.51 -14.58 19.82
CA PRO A 253 -1.10 -14.86 20.10
C PRO A 253 -0.16 -13.74 19.64
N ALA A 254 1.05 -13.72 20.22
CA ALA A 254 2.13 -12.90 19.70
C ALA A 254 2.35 -13.16 18.21
N ASP A 255 2.79 -12.13 17.48
CA ASP A 255 3.00 -12.14 16.04
C ASP A 255 1.75 -12.27 15.15
N THR A 256 0.55 -12.39 15.72
CA THR A 256 -0.70 -12.34 14.94
C THR A 256 -0.83 -11.00 14.23
N LEU A 257 -1.10 -11.02 12.92
CA LEU A 257 -1.37 -9.84 12.13
C LEU A 257 -2.85 -9.45 12.25
N VAL A 258 -3.12 -8.17 12.47
CA VAL A 258 -4.47 -7.61 12.57
C VAL A 258 -4.56 -6.33 11.77
N ARG A 259 -5.66 -6.12 11.04
CA ARG A 259 -5.88 -4.88 10.32
C ARG A 259 -6.52 -3.88 11.28
N GLY A 260 -5.86 -2.77 11.57
CA GLY A 260 -6.47 -1.64 12.25
C GLY A 260 -7.31 -0.83 11.29
N LEU A 261 -8.51 -0.44 11.74
CA LEU A 261 -9.47 0.40 11.02
C LEU A 261 -9.54 1.83 11.57
N GLY A 262 -9.10 2.06 12.81
CA GLY A 262 -9.18 3.37 13.44
C GLY A 262 -8.69 3.38 14.88
N VAL A 263 -8.44 4.59 15.40
CA VAL A 263 -7.97 4.82 16.77
C VAL A 263 -9.12 5.36 17.63
N ASP A 264 -9.44 4.66 18.72
CA ASP A 264 -10.41 5.06 19.74
C ASP A 264 -9.67 5.22 21.09
N GLY A 265 -9.11 6.41 21.34
CA GLY A 265 -8.24 6.66 22.49
C GLY A 265 -6.93 5.89 22.41
N ASP A 266 -6.60 5.11 23.44
CA ASP A 266 -5.41 4.22 23.45
C ASP A 266 -5.68 2.84 22.80
N TRP A 267 -6.81 2.69 22.10
CA TRP A 267 -7.24 1.42 21.52
C TRP A 267 -7.31 1.52 20.00
N ILE A 268 -6.94 0.44 19.32
CA ILE A 268 -7.14 0.28 17.89
C ILE A 268 -8.37 -0.57 17.65
N LYS A 269 -9.30 -0.06 16.85
CA LYS A 269 -10.38 -0.85 16.28
C LYS A 269 -9.79 -1.77 15.22
N VAL A 270 -9.97 -3.07 15.34
CA VAL A 270 -9.35 -4.08 14.48
C VAL A 270 -10.38 -4.88 13.70
N ASP A 271 -9.93 -5.34 12.54
CA ASP A 271 -10.58 -6.20 11.56
C ASP A 271 -9.62 -7.37 11.33
N LEU A 272 -10.01 -8.57 11.75
CA LEU A 272 -9.23 -9.80 11.66
C LEU A 272 -9.37 -10.44 10.30
N ASP A 273 -10.56 -10.33 9.71
CA ASP A 273 -10.94 -10.99 8.46
C ASP A 273 -10.76 -10.07 7.24
N GLY A 274 -10.29 -8.84 7.42
CA GLY A 274 -10.05 -7.91 6.31
C GLY A 274 -11.31 -7.60 5.49
N ASP A 275 -12.49 -7.73 6.07
CA ASP A 275 -13.78 -7.48 5.40
C ASP A 275 -14.31 -6.06 5.62
N GLY A 276 -13.54 -5.25 6.35
CA GLY A 276 -13.88 -3.86 6.66
C GLY A 276 -14.81 -3.71 7.87
N LEU A 277 -15.26 -4.81 8.48
CA LEU A 277 -16.03 -4.78 9.72
C LEU A 277 -15.08 -4.88 10.92
N ALA A 278 -15.43 -4.18 11.99
CA ALA A 278 -14.65 -4.22 13.21
C ALA A 278 -15.03 -5.44 14.07
N ASP A 279 -14.07 -6.32 14.34
CA ASP A 279 -14.22 -7.43 15.29
C ASP A 279 -14.12 -6.97 16.74
N GLY A 280 -13.47 -5.83 16.97
CA GLY A 280 -13.35 -5.24 18.29
C GLY A 280 -12.19 -4.28 18.43
N HIS A 281 -11.70 -4.15 19.65
CA HIS A 281 -10.64 -3.23 20.05
C HIS A 281 -9.49 -3.95 20.71
N MET A 282 -8.27 -3.56 20.36
CA MET A 282 -7.03 -4.05 20.96
C MET A 282 -6.20 -2.87 21.46
N PHE A 283 -5.53 -3.04 22.60
CA PHE A 283 -4.77 -1.94 23.21
C PHE A 283 -3.54 -1.58 22.36
N ALA A 284 -3.47 -0.32 21.92
CA ALA A 284 -2.54 0.12 20.88
C ALA A 284 -1.06 -0.08 21.26
N ARG A 285 -0.73 0.03 22.56
CA ARG A 285 0.66 -0.08 23.04
C ARG A 285 1.25 -1.49 22.88
N PHE A 286 0.42 -2.50 22.65
CA PHE A 286 0.84 -3.87 22.36
C PHE A 286 0.64 -4.24 20.89
N LEU A 287 0.40 -3.26 20.02
CA LEU A 287 0.36 -3.41 18.58
C LEU A 287 1.57 -2.71 17.96
N ALA A 288 2.40 -3.46 17.25
CA ALA A 288 3.50 -2.91 16.46
C ALA A 288 3.00 -2.69 15.02
N ALA A 289 3.13 -1.48 14.49
CA ALA A 289 2.80 -1.22 13.09
C ALA A 289 3.73 -2.02 12.17
N VAL A 290 3.14 -2.75 11.22
CA VAL A 290 3.82 -3.57 10.20
C VAL A 290 3.79 -2.86 8.86
N SER A 291 2.64 -2.29 8.49
CA SER A 291 2.49 -1.51 7.26
C SER A 291 1.39 -0.47 7.37
N GLY A 292 1.56 0.64 6.65
CA GLY A 292 0.67 1.79 6.67
C GLY A 292 0.70 2.51 8.01
N GLY A 293 -0.41 3.17 8.33
CA GLY A 293 -0.61 3.88 9.59
C GLY A 293 -2.08 4.26 9.68
N LEU A 294 -2.63 4.30 10.88
CA LEU A 294 -3.95 4.91 11.06
C LEU A 294 -3.80 6.44 11.07
N PRO A 295 -4.84 7.19 10.67
CA PRO A 295 -4.81 8.63 10.81
C PRO A 295 -4.72 8.89 12.30
N ALA A 296 -3.91 9.86 12.72
CA ALA A 296 -3.97 10.29 14.10
C ALA A 296 -5.41 10.68 14.45
N SER A 297 -5.84 10.40 15.68
CA SER A 297 -7.11 10.90 16.19
C SER A 297 -7.05 12.43 16.19
N VAL A 298 -7.73 13.05 15.23
CA VAL A 298 -7.90 14.50 15.17
C VAL A 298 -9.35 14.80 15.56
N PRO A 299 -9.63 15.16 16.82
CA PRO A 299 -10.92 15.69 17.19
C PRO A 299 -11.23 16.89 16.31
N LEU A 300 -12.44 16.97 15.76
CA LEU A 300 -12.89 18.22 15.17
C LEU A 300 -12.91 19.28 16.29
N PRO A 301 -12.34 20.48 16.05
CA PRO A 301 -12.52 21.59 16.98
C PRO A 301 -14.01 21.80 17.25
N ALA A 302 -14.37 22.13 18.49
CA ALA A 302 -15.77 22.36 18.86
C ALA A 302 -16.39 23.44 17.95
N GLY A 303 -17.43 23.08 17.19
CA GLY A 303 -18.12 23.96 16.24
C GLY A 303 -17.56 23.97 14.81
N ALA A 304 -16.47 23.23 14.51
CA ALA A 304 -15.97 23.08 13.16
C ALA A 304 -16.70 21.97 12.40
N THR A 305 -17.09 22.24 11.15
CA THR A 305 -17.74 21.27 10.26
C THR A 305 -16.77 20.59 9.28
N ILE A 306 -15.55 21.13 9.14
CA ILE A 306 -14.52 20.65 8.20
C ILE A 306 -13.17 20.60 8.93
N ARG A 307 -12.43 19.50 8.75
CA ARG A 307 -11.05 19.34 9.26
C ARG A 307 -10.09 20.13 8.36
N ARG A 308 -9.16 20.91 8.93
CA ARG A 308 -8.15 21.62 8.12
C ARG A 308 -6.90 20.75 7.98
N PRO A 309 -6.16 20.84 6.85
CA PRO A 309 -4.92 20.08 6.65
C PRO A 309 -3.87 20.26 7.77
N ILE A 310 -3.74 21.48 8.32
CA ILE A 310 -2.84 21.77 9.44
C ILE A 310 -3.17 20.97 10.72
N ASP A 311 -4.44 20.64 10.94
CA ASP A 311 -4.86 19.90 12.13
C ASP A 311 -4.37 18.43 12.03
N VAL A 312 -4.36 17.87 10.80
CA VAL A 312 -3.71 16.58 10.51
C VAL A 312 -2.20 16.68 10.74
N ALA A 313 -1.56 17.72 10.19
CA ALA A 313 -0.12 17.91 10.33
C ALA A 313 0.35 18.00 11.79
N ARG A 314 -0.43 18.67 12.66
CA ARG A 314 -0.17 18.76 14.11
C ARG A 314 -0.28 17.41 14.81
N ALA A 315 -1.25 16.60 14.39
CA ALA A 315 -1.43 15.28 14.95
C ALA A 315 -0.31 14.30 14.51
N GLU A 316 0.21 14.46 13.29
CA GLU A 316 1.42 13.77 12.82
C GLU A 316 2.69 14.24 13.55
N LEU A 317 2.81 15.54 13.84
CA LEU A 317 3.90 16.08 14.66
C LEU A 317 3.91 15.46 16.06
N ALA A 318 2.76 15.30 16.71
CA ALA A 318 2.64 14.70 18.04
C ALA A 318 3.10 13.23 18.10
N GLN A 319 3.12 12.52 16.96
CA GLN A 319 3.63 11.15 16.86
C GLN A 319 5.17 11.09 16.76
N ASN A 320 5.86 12.23 16.68
CA ASN A 320 7.32 12.31 16.55
C ASN A 320 7.88 11.55 15.33
N VAL A 321 7.16 11.59 14.20
CA VAL A 321 7.56 10.88 12.97
C VAL A 321 8.90 11.41 12.45
N ALA A 322 9.86 10.49 12.31
CA ALA A 322 11.19 10.73 11.77
C ALA A 322 11.63 9.54 10.91
N GLU A 323 12.54 9.78 9.96
CA GLU A 323 13.18 8.72 9.17
C GLU A 323 13.91 7.72 10.07
N ILE A 324 13.98 6.47 9.61
CA ILE A 324 14.81 5.43 10.22
C ILE A 324 16.07 5.31 9.35
N PRO A 325 17.26 5.66 9.86
CA PRO A 325 18.47 5.59 9.05
C PRO A 325 18.72 4.18 8.51
N GLY A 326 18.98 4.07 7.21
CA GLY A 326 19.43 2.84 6.56
C GLY A 326 18.36 2.18 5.67
N PRO A 327 18.38 0.85 5.50
CA PRO A 327 17.54 0.17 4.50
C PRO A 327 16.07 -0.01 4.94
N GLN A 328 15.74 0.27 6.20
CA GLN A 328 14.37 0.22 6.72
C GLN A 328 13.71 1.57 6.50
N ALA A 329 12.45 1.58 6.09
CA ALA A 329 11.70 2.81 5.92
C ALA A 329 10.59 2.95 6.97
N HIS A 330 10.41 4.16 7.51
CA HIS A 330 9.34 4.42 8.46
C HIS A 330 7.95 4.25 7.80
N PRO A 331 7.06 3.36 8.30
CA PRO A 331 5.79 3.04 7.66
C PRO A 331 4.88 4.26 7.39
N ARG A 332 4.87 5.25 8.30
CA ARG A 332 4.14 6.52 8.09
C ARG A 332 4.70 7.37 6.95
N ILE A 333 6.01 7.36 6.71
CA ILE A 333 6.61 8.15 5.61
C ILE A 333 6.28 7.48 4.26
N LEU A 334 6.32 6.14 4.20
CA LEU A 334 5.81 5.40 3.04
C LEU A 334 4.34 5.70 2.76
N MET A 335 3.54 5.80 3.81
CA MET A 335 2.15 6.21 3.71
C MET A 335 2.02 7.62 3.12
N TYR A 336 2.85 8.60 3.51
CA TYR A 336 2.84 9.91 2.85
C TYR A 336 3.20 9.81 1.37
N HIS A 337 4.21 9.02 0.99
CA HIS A 337 4.57 8.83 -0.41
C HIS A 337 3.46 8.19 -1.25
N ALA A 338 2.61 7.38 -0.65
CA ALA A 338 1.47 6.75 -1.31
C ALA A 338 0.44 7.75 -1.84
N THR A 339 0.37 8.95 -1.28
CA THR A 339 -0.50 10.05 -1.77
C THR A 339 0.14 10.81 -2.95
N THR A 340 1.16 10.22 -3.57
CA THR A 340 1.83 10.78 -4.74
C THR A 340 2.00 9.72 -5.81
N THR A 341 2.03 10.17 -7.07
CA THR A 341 2.29 9.34 -8.25
C THR A 341 3.68 8.70 -8.24
N GLY A 342 4.63 9.22 -7.44
CA GLY A 342 6.00 8.71 -7.37
C GLY A 342 6.15 7.37 -6.65
N ARG A 343 5.19 6.97 -5.79
CA ARG A 343 5.13 5.64 -5.13
C ARG A 343 6.46 5.17 -4.52
N PHE A 344 7.18 6.10 -3.88
CA PHE A 344 8.49 5.82 -3.29
C PHE A 344 8.41 4.81 -2.15
N ARG A 345 9.46 4.01 -2.00
CA ARG A 345 9.53 2.88 -1.05
C ARG A 345 10.62 3.05 0.01
N SER A 346 11.20 4.23 0.10
CA SER A 346 12.24 4.59 1.07
C SER A 346 11.89 5.95 1.66
N ASP A 347 12.05 6.09 2.97
CA ASP A 347 11.88 7.34 3.70
C ASP A 347 13.09 8.30 3.55
N GLU A 348 14.20 7.83 2.97
CA GLU A 348 15.34 8.66 2.55
C GLU A 348 15.00 9.53 1.32
N THR A 349 13.91 9.23 0.61
CA THR A 349 13.45 10.07 -0.50
C THR A 349 12.73 11.29 0.04
N ALA A 350 13.04 12.49 -0.48
CA ALA A 350 12.44 13.71 0.02
C ALA A 350 10.89 13.65 0.04
N TRP A 351 10.30 13.85 1.23
CA TRP A 351 8.88 13.59 1.49
C TRP A 351 8.09 14.80 1.99
N CYS A 352 8.63 16.03 1.87
CA CYS A 352 7.92 17.24 2.30
C CYS A 352 6.59 17.44 1.55
N SER A 353 6.56 17.25 0.23
CA SER A 353 5.32 17.34 -0.56
C SER A 353 4.39 16.15 -0.33
N SER A 354 4.95 14.95 -0.17
CA SER A 354 4.19 13.74 0.17
C SER A 354 3.39 13.95 1.46
N PHE A 355 4.04 14.50 2.49
CA PHE A 355 3.39 14.81 3.76
C PHE A 355 2.25 15.82 3.64
N VAL A 356 2.45 16.88 2.85
CA VAL A 356 1.41 17.90 2.62
C VAL A 356 0.24 17.33 1.83
N ASN A 357 0.49 16.50 0.81
CA ASN A 357 -0.58 15.79 0.08
C ASN A 357 -1.40 14.92 1.03
N TYR A 358 -0.74 14.11 1.85
CA TYR A 358 -1.42 13.31 2.87
C TYR A 358 -2.30 14.16 3.79
N CYS A 359 -1.79 15.26 4.33
CA CYS A 359 -2.57 16.13 5.22
C CYS A 359 -3.79 16.74 4.52
N VAL A 360 -3.66 17.12 3.24
CA VAL A 360 -4.75 17.66 2.41
C VAL A 360 -5.80 16.58 2.13
N GLU A 361 -5.38 15.37 1.77
CA GLU A 361 -6.29 14.24 1.52
C GLU A 361 -7.04 13.80 2.78
N GLN A 362 -6.38 13.75 3.94
CA GLN A 362 -7.02 13.43 5.22
C GLN A 362 -8.01 14.51 5.71
N ALA A 363 -7.92 15.71 5.14
CA ALA A 363 -8.90 16.78 5.33
C ALA A 363 -10.09 16.68 4.33
N GLY A 364 -10.10 15.67 3.46
CA GLY A 364 -11.14 15.47 2.45
C GLY A 364 -10.96 16.31 1.19
N MET A 365 -9.78 16.89 0.98
CA MET A 365 -9.45 17.73 -0.17
C MET A 365 -8.59 16.95 -1.17
N HIS A 366 -8.46 17.48 -2.40
CA HIS A 366 -7.58 16.90 -3.42
C HIS A 366 -6.20 17.57 -3.38
N GLY A 367 -5.14 16.76 -3.31
CA GLY A 367 -3.76 17.22 -3.37
C GLY A 367 -3.29 17.58 -4.78
N THR A 368 -1.96 17.67 -4.92
CA THR A 368 -1.24 17.81 -6.19
C THR A 368 -0.77 16.48 -6.76
N ASP A 369 -0.85 15.40 -5.97
CA ASP A 369 -0.38 14.03 -6.26
C ASP A 369 1.10 13.94 -6.65
N SER A 370 1.85 15.00 -6.37
CA SER A 370 3.25 15.15 -6.75
C SER A 370 4.14 15.21 -5.52
N ALA A 371 5.22 14.46 -5.54
CA ALA A 371 6.27 14.57 -4.53
C ALA A 371 7.15 15.83 -4.72
N ALA A 372 7.01 16.55 -5.84
CA ALA A 372 7.73 17.80 -6.06
C ALA A 372 7.05 18.96 -5.33
N ALA A 373 7.72 19.51 -4.30
CA ALA A 373 7.18 20.59 -3.48
C ALA A 373 6.77 21.84 -4.27
N ARG A 374 7.42 22.13 -5.40
CA ARG A 374 7.07 23.27 -6.23
C ARG A 374 5.76 23.12 -6.98
N TYR A 375 5.22 21.92 -7.14
CA TYR A 375 3.96 21.72 -7.89
C TYR A 375 2.79 22.47 -7.28
N TRP A 376 2.74 22.61 -5.94
CA TRP A 376 1.76 23.46 -5.25
C TRP A 376 1.75 24.91 -5.77
N HIS A 377 2.91 25.42 -6.20
CA HIS A 377 3.03 26.70 -6.89
C HIS A 377 2.79 26.57 -8.39
N ASP A 378 3.57 25.72 -9.06
CA ASP A 378 3.68 25.65 -10.53
C ASP A 378 2.36 25.25 -11.21
N THR A 379 1.51 24.44 -10.55
CA THR A 379 0.19 24.04 -11.07
C THR A 379 -0.94 24.96 -10.60
N GLY A 380 -0.66 25.94 -9.73
CA GLY A 380 -1.66 26.86 -9.21
C GLY A 380 -2.67 26.22 -8.26
N TRP A 381 -2.24 25.28 -7.41
CA TRP A 381 -3.14 24.64 -6.43
C TRP A 381 -3.80 25.67 -5.50
N GLY A 382 -5.13 25.64 -5.42
CA GLY A 382 -5.93 26.56 -4.59
C GLY A 382 -5.82 28.04 -5.01
N ARG A 383 -6.13 28.94 -4.07
CA ARG A 383 -5.98 30.39 -4.23
C ARG A 383 -4.63 30.86 -3.70
N ASP A 384 -3.99 31.78 -4.42
CA ASP A 384 -2.84 32.53 -3.90
C ASP A 384 -3.29 33.49 -2.78
N VAL A 385 -2.71 33.35 -1.61
CA VAL A 385 -2.97 34.17 -0.42
C VAL A 385 -1.69 34.74 0.16
N THR A 386 -0.63 34.86 -0.65
CA THR A 386 0.69 35.36 -0.24
C THR A 386 0.63 36.73 0.46
N ALA A 387 -0.29 37.59 0.03
CA ALA A 387 -0.48 38.93 0.62
C ALA A 387 -1.25 38.93 1.96
N ALA A 388 -1.98 37.86 2.29
CA ALA A 388 -2.82 37.76 3.48
C ALA A 388 -2.87 36.31 4.00
N PRO A 389 -1.72 35.76 4.45
CA PRO A 389 -1.65 34.38 4.92
C PRO A 389 -2.39 34.21 6.25
N MET A 390 -2.91 33.02 6.46
CA MET A 390 -3.50 32.56 7.71
C MET A 390 -2.83 31.26 8.13
N GLU A 391 -2.83 30.97 9.43
CA GLU A 391 -2.34 29.70 9.96
C GLU A 391 -2.99 28.52 9.23
N GLY A 392 -2.14 27.64 8.70
CA GLY A 392 -2.53 26.45 7.96
C GLY A 392 -2.52 26.60 6.44
N ASP A 393 -2.25 27.78 5.90
CA ASP A 393 -2.01 27.91 4.46
C ASP A 393 -0.71 27.21 4.04
N ILE A 394 -0.61 26.75 2.80
CA ILE A 394 0.55 26.01 2.30
C ILE A 394 1.59 26.99 1.74
N VAL A 395 2.75 27.07 2.39
CA VAL A 395 3.90 27.86 1.94
C VAL A 395 4.75 27.03 0.99
N VAL A 396 5.11 27.59 -0.16
CA VAL A 396 5.93 26.93 -1.18
C VAL A 396 7.23 27.72 -1.37
N PHE A 397 8.35 27.01 -1.33
CA PHE A 397 9.69 27.56 -1.58
C PHE A 397 10.34 26.90 -2.80
N SER A 398 11.09 27.68 -3.56
CA SER A 398 12.19 27.15 -4.37
C SER A 398 13.43 26.97 -3.50
N ARG A 399 14.26 25.98 -3.83
CA ARG A 399 15.51 25.68 -3.14
C ARG A 399 16.64 25.48 -4.15
N THR A 400 17.75 26.17 -3.94
CA THR A 400 18.98 26.05 -4.76
C THR A 400 20.22 25.94 -3.86
N GLY A 401 21.38 25.63 -4.43
CA GLY A 401 22.62 25.41 -3.65
C GLY A 401 22.65 24.05 -2.96
N GLY A 402 23.72 23.75 -2.21
CA GLY A 402 23.81 22.55 -1.36
C GLY A 402 23.63 21.20 -2.07
N GLY A 403 23.84 21.13 -3.39
CA GLY A 403 23.56 19.94 -4.20
C GLY A 403 22.10 19.77 -4.63
N ALA A 404 21.27 20.80 -4.50
CA ALA A 404 19.88 20.76 -4.95
C ALA A 404 19.79 20.69 -6.49
N GLU A 405 19.06 19.69 -6.99
CA GLU A 405 18.74 19.57 -8.41
C GLU A 405 17.87 20.73 -8.90
N PRO A 406 17.95 21.11 -10.20
CA PRO A 406 17.05 22.09 -10.79
C PRO A 406 15.59 21.71 -10.57
N GLY A 407 14.76 22.67 -10.13
CA GLY A 407 13.36 22.36 -9.78
C GLY A 407 13.15 21.91 -8.33
N SER A 408 14.19 21.84 -7.51
CA SER A 408 14.04 21.55 -6.08
C SER A 408 13.25 22.64 -5.34
N GLY A 409 12.53 22.23 -4.29
CA GLY A 409 11.77 23.12 -3.44
C GLY A 409 11.51 22.54 -2.06
N HIS A 410 10.75 23.27 -1.26
CA HIS A 410 10.24 22.84 0.04
C HIS A 410 8.83 23.35 0.25
N VAL A 411 8.04 22.64 1.05
CA VAL A 411 6.65 22.97 1.30
C VAL A 411 6.26 22.62 2.74
N GLY A 412 5.38 23.41 3.33
CA GLY A 412 4.83 23.19 4.66
C GLY A 412 3.69 24.15 4.97
N PHE A 413 3.08 24.00 6.14
CA PHE A 413 1.95 24.82 6.58
C PHE A 413 2.42 26.05 7.34
N TYR A 414 1.95 27.23 6.93
CA TYR A 414 2.18 28.53 7.55
C TYR A 414 1.72 28.53 9.00
N LEU A 415 2.55 29.06 9.90
CA LEU A 415 2.17 29.32 11.30
C LEU A 415 2.18 30.82 11.58
N ASP A 416 3.33 31.46 11.40
CA ASP A 416 3.54 32.89 11.60
C ASP A 416 4.69 33.41 10.72
N ALA A 417 4.88 34.72 10.70
CA ALA A 417 5.95 35.38 9.96
C ALA A 417 6.50 36.58 10.71
N ASP A 418 7.75 36.92 10.43
CA ASP A 418 8.29 38.26 10.67
C ASP A 418 8.66 38.93 9.33
N ALA A 419 9.43 40.01 9.40
CA ALA A 419 9.82 40.78 8.21
C ALA A 419 10.56 39.91 7.18
N SER A 420 11.47 39.05 7.61
CA SER A 420 12.41 38.33 6.74
C SER A 420 12.18 36.82 6.69
N SER A 421 11.38 36.25 7.59
CA SER A 421 11.23 34.80 7.73
C SER A 421 9.79 34.36 7.99
N LEU A 422 9.55 33.08 7.75
CA LEU A 422 8.29 32.36 7.95
C LEU A 422 8.55 31.19 8.90
N ARG A 423 7.64 30.94 9.85
CA ARG A 423 7.59 29.68 10.57
C ARG A 423 6.60 28.74 9.92
N ILE A 424 7.03 27.52 9.65
CA ILE A 424 6.19 26.49 9.03
C ILE A 424 6.24 25.17 9.79
N LEU A 425 5.11 24.46 9.79
CA LEU A 425 5.02 23.05 10.14
C LEU A 425 5.13 22.21 8.87
N GLY A 426 6.18 21.40 8.73
CA GLY A 426 6.44 20.64 7.52
C GLY A 426 7.05 19.26 7.79
N GLY A 427 6.92 18.39 6.80
CA GLY A 427 7.60 17.10 6.76
C GLY A 427 9.01 17.24 6.18
N ASN A 428 9.86 16.26 6.44
CA ASN A 428 11.26 16.21 6.00
C ASN A 428 12.11 17.45 6.39
N GLN A 429 11.89 17.99 7.58
CA GLN A 429 12.66 19.13 8.11
C GLN A 429 13.66 18.61 9.14
N GLY A 430 14.87 18.29 8.67
CA GLY A 430 15.84 17.51 9.46
C GLY A 430 15.37 16.06 9.62
N ASN A 431 14.89 15.48 8.51
CA ASN A 431 14.46 14.08 8.39
C ASN A 431 13.33 13.70 9.35
N ARG A 432 12.45 14.68 9.65
CA ARG A 432 11.30 14.53 10.56
C ARG A 432 10.19 15.54 10.28
N ILE A 433 9.03 15.31 10.89
CA ILE A 433 8.00 16.33 11.01
C ILE A 433 8.42 17.28 12.13
N SER A 434 8.52 18.57 11.84
CA SER A 434 8.90 19.57 12.85
C SER A 434 8.36 20.96 12.49
N ILE A 435 8.56 21.91 13.39
CA ILE A 435 8.36 23.34 13.12
C ILE A 435 9.73 23.94 12.83
N GLY A 436 9.86 24.60 11.67
CA GLY A 436 11.10 25.22 11.22
C GLY A 436 10.88 26.69 10.84
N ARG A 437 11.96 27.48 10.89
CA ARG A 437 11.98 28.89 10.44
C ARG A 437 12.78 29.01 9.16
N TYR A 438 12.15 29.53 8.11
CA TYR A 438 12.72 29.64 6.77
C TYR A 438 12.75 31.11 6.33
N PRO A 439 13.84 31.57 5.68
CA PRO A 439 13.89 32.91 5.13
C PRO A 439 12.91 33.03 3.96
N LYS A 440 12.29 34.20 3.80
CA LYS A 440 11.48 34.52 2.61
C LYS A 440 12.35 34.55 1.36
N ASP A 441 13.58 35.03 1.50
CA ASP A 441 14.63 34.96 0.49
C ASP A 441 15.98 34.96 1.23
N GLY A 442 16.75 33.88 1.14
CA GLY A 442 18.06 33.81 1.80
C GLY A 442 18.58 32.41 2.11
N GLN A 443 19.75 32.37 2.76
CA GLN A 443 20.44 31.14 3.12
C GLN A 443 19.89 30.48 4.38
N LEU A 444 19.75 29.16 4.35
CA LEU A 444 19.50 28.31 5.52
C LEU A 444 20.30 27.00 5.36
N GLY A 445 21.36 26.87 6.16
CA GLY A 445 22.32 25.78 6.00
C GLY A 445 23.09 25.91 4.68
N SER A 446 23.20 24.82 3.93
CA SER A 446 23.86 24.78 2.62
C SER A 446 22.97 25.23 1.45
N PHE A 447 21.70 25.55 1.72
CA PHE A 447 20.71 25.84 0.70
C PHE A 447 20.24 27.30 0.76
N HIS A 448 20.00 27.86 -0.42
CA HIS A 448 19.29 29.11 -0.59
C HIS A 448 17.80 28.84 -0.82
N TYR A 449 16.94 29.45 0.00
CA TYR A 449 15.49 29.35 -0.10
C TYR A 449 14.91 30.67 -0.59
N LYS A 450 13.89 30.56 -1.44
CA LYS A 450 13.07 31.70 -1.84
C LYS A 450 11.60 31.29 -1.86
N GLN A 451 10.77 32.03 -1.13
CA GLN A 451 9.33 31.88 -1.08
C GLN A 451 8.74 32.19 -2.47
N LEU A 452 7.97 31.24 -3.01
CA LEU A 452 7.29 31.39 -4.29
C LEU A 452 5.85 31.86 -4.10
N SER A 453 5.10 31.21 -3.20
CA SER A 453 3.70 31.56 -2.91
C SER A 453 3.22 30.96 -1.60
N ILE A 454 2.08 31.45 -1.12
CA ILE A 454 1.28 30.83 -0.06
C ILE A 454 -0.09 30.48 -0.66
N ARG A 455 -0.53 29.23 -0.50
CA ARG A 455 -1.74 28.67 -1.13
C ARG A 455 -2.79 28.26 -0.11
N ARG A 456 -4.08 28.51 -0.42
CA ARG A 456 -5.23 28.07 0.37
C ARG A 456 -6.23 27.36 -0.52
N GLY A 457 -6.61 26.13 -0.16
CA GLY A 457 -7.59 25.33 -0.90
C GLY A 457 -9.02 25.55 -0.46
#